data_AF-W7JU64-F1
#
_entry.id   AF-W7JU64-F1
#
_cell.length_a   1.000
_cell.length_b   1.000
_cell.length_c   1.000
_cell.angle_alpha   90.00
_cell.angle_beta   90.00
_cell.angle_gamma   90.00
#
_symmetry.space_group_name_H-M   'P 1'
#
loop_
_entity.id
_entity.type
_entity.pdbx_description
1 polymer ?
#
loop_
_entity_poly.entity_id
_entity_poly.type
_entity_poly.pdbx_seq_one_letter_code
_entity_poly.pdbx_strand_id
1 'polypeptide(L)'
;MGKLNVYGLNIVQSTKYSVIISRNISEFENENNNIMERENRINHLDETNESSKNSNNSKKKELFDVLNSLEECPSKEDLKNIWVHTLGVAKEDLDHILKVLKALIQKYLNNDVYLGIDKDGYKEFLYESIWNENRSGFCTTIANQEAEYSKNFFRLINTKHTLNDILKYINSFLEHFMTLKNELDDVCQKEHLEKISLSLRLFNY
;
A
#
# COMPACT_ATOMS: atom_id res chain seq x y z
N MET A 1 20.29 45.71 -17.38
CA MET A 1 20.13 44.24 -17.46
C MET A 1 20.77 43.63 -16.22
N GLY A 2 19.97 43.33 -15.19
CA GLY A 2 20.45 42.75 -13.94
C GLY A 2 20.61 41.24 -14.06
N LYS A 3 21.79 40.71 -13.74
CA LYS A 3 22.05 39.27 -13.66
C LYS A 3 21.29 38.72 -12.43
N LEU A 4 20.26 37.91 -12.64
CA LEU A 4 19.61 37.17 -11.56
C LEU A 4 20.59 36.16 -10.96
N ASN A 5 20.70 36.16 -9.64
CA ASN A 5 21.60 35.34 -8.85
C ASN A 5 21.11 33.88 -8.83
N VAL A 6 21.62 33.06 -9.75
CA VAL A 6 21.31 31.62 -9.91
C VAL A 6 21.56 30.82 -8.62
N TYR A 7 22.51 31.26 -7.79
CA TYR A 7 22.82 30.60 -6.50
C TYR A 7 21.73 30.81 -5.45
N GLY A 8 21.00 31.93 -5.48
CA GLY A 8 19.92 32.19 -4.54
C GLY A 8 18.68 31.32 -4.78
N LEU A 9 18.38 31.02 -6.05
CA LEU A 9 17.23 30.19 -6.44
C LEU A 9 17.43 28.71 -6.10
N ASN A 10 18.62 28.16 -6.39
CA ASN A 10 18.94 26.76 -6.08
C ASN A 10 18.96 26.47 -4.57
N ILE A 11 19.44 27.40 -3.75
CA ILE A 11 19.44 27.23 -2.28
C ILE A 11 18.00 27.22 -1.76
N VAL A 12 17.14 28.13 -2.23
CA VAL A 12 15.74 28.21 -1.79
C VAL A 12 14.94 26.97 -2.19
N GLN A 13 15.11 26.45 -3.41
CA GLN A 13 14.48 25.21 -3.85
C GLN A 13 14.95 24.01 -3.02
N SER A 14 16.27 23.81 -2.88
CA SER A 14 16.85 22.73 -2.05
C SER A 14 16.33 22.76 -0.61
N THR A 15 16.21 23.95 -0.02
CA THR A 15 15.70 24.11 1.35
C THR A 15 14.22 23.72 1.43
N LYS A 16 13.40 24.13 0.46
CA LYS A 16 11.97 23.78 0.40
C LYS A 16 11.75 22.28 0.26
N TYR A 17 12.54 21.61 -0.59
CA TYR A 17 12.51 20.16 -0.76
C TYR A 17 12.93 19.43 0.52
N SER A 18 13.98 19.89 1.21
CA SER A 18 14.43 19.30 2.47
C SER A 18 13.37 19.34 3.58
N VAL A 19 12.60 20.43 3.64
CA VAL A 19 11.52 20.61 4.62
C VAL A 19 10.34 19.67 4.32
N ILE A 20 9.97 19.51 3.05
CA ILE A 20 8.89 18.61 2.63
C ILE A 20 9.26 17.15 2.95
N ILE A 21 10.48 16.73 2.59
CA ILE A 21 10.96 15.37 2.89
C ILE A 21 11.00 15.12 4.40
N SER A 22 11.52 16.07 5.19
CA SER A 22 11.60 15.93 6.65
C SER A 22 10.21 15.82 7.30
N ARG A 23 9.23 16.58 6.79
CA ARG A 23 7.85 16.52 7.27
C ARG A 23 7.22 15.15 6.99
N ASN A 24 7.44 14.61 5.80
CA ASN A 24 6.86 13.33 5.38
C ASN A 24 7.51 12.13 6.10
N ILE A 25 8.82 12.18 6.39
CA ILE A 25 9.49 11.18 7.23
C ILE A 25 8.89 11.19 8.64
N SER A 26 8.70 12.38 9.21
CA SER A 26 8.08 12.51 10.53
C SER A 26 6.63 11.99 10.54
N GLU A 27 5.84 12.25 9.48
CA GLU A 27 4.48 11.76 9.37
C GLU A 27 4.44 10.22 9.24
N PHE A 28 5.35 9.61 8.46
CA PHE A 28 5.47 8.16 8.32
C PHE A 28 5.92 7.44 9.60
N GLU A 29 6.91 8.00 10.32
CA GLU A 29 7.33 7.48 11.62
C GLU A 29 6.20 7.57 12.66
N ASN A 30 5.42 8.66 12.63
CA ASN A 30 4.28 8.85 13.51
C ASN A 30 3.13 7.90 13.16
N GLU A 31 2.88 7.62 11.88
CA GLU A 31 1.87 6.65 11.42
C GLU A 31 2.24 5.22 11.86
N ASN A 32 3.52 4.83 11.77
CA ASN A 32 4.03 3.54 12.26
C ASN A 32 3.96 3.39 13.79
N ASN A 33 4.29 4.45 14.54
CA ASN A 33 4.15 4.45 16.00
C ASN A 33 2.68 4.37 16.42
N ASN A 34 1.78 5.02 15.69
CA ASN A 34 0.34 4.92 15.93
C ASN A 34 -0.22 3.54 15.58
N ILE A 35 0.31 2.82 14.58
CA ILE A 35 -0.11 1.44 14.27
C ILE A 35 0.16 0.51 15.47
N MET A 36 1.32 0.64 16.12
CA MET A 36 1.68 -0.14 17.32
C MET A 36 0.80 0.19 18.54
N GLU A 37 0.34 1.44 18.66
CA GLU A 37 -0.62 1.84 19.72
C GLU A 37 -2.09 1.50 19.37
N ARG A 38 -2.46 1.44 18.09
CA ARG A 38 -3.83 1.16 17.63
C ARG A 38 -4.20 -0.31 17.80
N GLU A 39 -3.24 -1.22 17.66
CA GLU A 39 -3.44 -2.65 17.98
C GLU A 39 -3.89 -2.88 19.43
N ASN A 40 -3.58 -1.94 20.35
CA ASN A 40 -4.02 -1.98 21.74
C ASN A 40 -5.35 -1.27 22.03
N ARG A 41 -5.94 -0.54 21.06
CA ARG A 41 -7.15 0.30 21.28
C ARG A 41 -8.31 0.06 20.30
N ILE A 42 -8.25 -0.94 19.42
CA ILE A 42 -9.38 -1.32 18.53
C ILE A 42 -10.41 -2.12 19.35
N ASN A 43 -11.05 -1.43 20.29
CA ASN A 43 -12.29 -1.82 20.95
C ASN A 43 -13.10 -0.55 21.19
N HIS A 44 -13.22 0.35 20.21
CA HIS A 44 -14.41 1.18 20.02
C HIS A 44 -14.25 2.18 18.86
N LEU A 45 -15.32 2.24 18.07
CA LEU A 45 -15.86 3.39 17.34
C LEU A 45 -15.44 3.61 15.88
N ASP A 46 -16.36 3.19 15.03
CA ASP A 46 -16.66 3.71 13.69
C ASP A 46 -16.89 5.23 13.71
N GLU A 47 -16.23 5.95 12.80
CA GLU A 47 -16.64 7.21 12.14
C GLU A 47 -15.38 7.90 11.58
N THR A 48 -14.95 7.58 10.34
CA THR A 48 -14.00 8.40 9.56
C THR A 48 -13.89 7.88 8.11
N ASN A 49 -14.96 8.00 7.32
CA ASN A 49 -14.92 7.68 5.88
C ASN A 49 -14.70 8.91 4.96
N GLU A 50 -14.73 10.14 5.48
CA GLU A 50 -14.50 11.36 4.68
C GLU A 50 -13.04 11.87 4.69
N SER A 51 -12.28 11.64 5.77
CA SER A 51 -10.89 12.12 5.87
C SER A 51 -9.90 11.30 5.04
N SER A 52 -10.15 9.99 4.88
CA SER A 52 -9.31 9.09 4.08
C SER A 52 -9.35 9.43 2.59
N LYS A 53 -10.52 9.72 2.02
CA LYS A 53 -10.65 10.08 0.59
C LYS A 53 -9.88 11.36 0.23
N ASN A 54 -9.82 12.34 1.13
CA ASN A 54 -9.05 13.58 0.92
C ASN A 54 -7.53 13.37 1.10
N SER A 55 -7.10 12.50 2.01
CA SER A 55 -5.70 12.10 2.17
C SER A 55 -5.15 11.41 0.92
N ASN A 56 -5.92 10.47 0.35
CA ASN A 56 -5.47 9.63 -0.76
C ASN A 56 -5.19 10.43 -2.04
N ASN A 57 -6.09 11.38 -2.34
CA ASN A 57 -5.89 12.27 -3.47
C ASN A 57 -4.71 13.23 -3.23
N SER A 58 -4.38 13.51 -1.96
CA SER A 58 -3.26 14.37 -1.58
C SER A 58 -1.91 13.67 -1.77
N LYS A 59 -1.71 12.44 -1.29
CA LYS A 59 -0.42 11.74 -1.41
C LYS A 59 -0.07 11.41 -2.86
N LYS A 60 -1.04 10.88 -3.62
CA LYS A 60 -0.86 10.62 -5.06
C LYS A 60 -0.53 11.91 -5.81
N LYS A 61 -1.28 12.99 -5.56
CA LYS A 61 -1.02 14.29 -6.18
C LYS A 61 0.35 14.83 -5.81
N GLU A 62 0.75 14.74 -4.55
CA GLU A 62 2.06 15.17 -4.09
C GLU A 62 3.20 14.42 -4.79
N LEU A 63 3.07 13.10 -4.95
CA LEU A 63 4.04 12.31 -5.72
C LEU A 63 4.13 12.81 -7.16
N PHE A 64 3.00 13.00 -7.85
CA PHE A 64 3.02 13.51 -9.23
C PHE A 64 3.55 14.93 -9.34
N ASP A 65 3.24 15.81 -8.38
CA ASP A 65 3.77 17.17 -8.33
C ASP A 65 5.30 17.15 -8.18
N VAL A 66 5.84 16.28 -7.31
CA VAL A 66 7.28 16.06 -7.16
C VAL A 66 7.90 15.53 -8.45
N LEU A 67 7.33 14.49 -9.05
CA LEU A 67 7.86 13.89 -10.29
C LEU A 67 7.85 14.89 -11.46
N ASN A 68 6.80 15.71 -11.57
CA ASN A 68 6.65 16.72 -12.61
C ASN A 68 7.56 17.95 -12.41
N SER A 69 8.04 18.20 -11.17
CA SER A 69 8.94 19.32 -10.88
C SER A 69 10.42 18.97 -11.08
N LEU A 70 10.74 17.73 -11.46
CA LEU A 70 12.12 17.31 -11.71
C LEU A 70 12.59 17.81 -13.08
N GLU A 71 13.51 18.77 -13.09
CA GLU A 71 14.20 19.23 -14.29
C GLU A 71 15.49 18.43 -14.56
N GLU A 72 16.12 17.92 -13.49
CA GLU A 72 17.35 17.12 -13.52
C GLU A 72 17.19 15.83 -12.72
N CYS A 73 18.10 14.88 -12.93
CA CYS A 73 18.08 13.62 -12.19
C CYS A 73 18.46 13.87 -10.71
N PRO A 74 17.60 13.50 -9.73
CA PRO A 74 17.87 13.69 -8.32
C PRO A 74 19.09 12.90 -7.83
N SER A 75 19.55 13.22 -6.62
CA SER A 75 20.56 12.41 -5.94
C SER A 75 20.04 11.00 -5.65
N LYS A 76 20.93 10.03 -5.45
CA LYS A 76 20.52 8.67 -5.09
C LYS A 76 19.68 8.61 -3.82
N GLU A 77 19.90 9.51 -2.86
CA GLU A 77 19.15 9.55 -1.62
C GLU A 77 17.73 10.08 -1.85
N ASP A 78 17.60 11.15 -2.65
CA ASP A 78 16.30 11.67 -3.05
C ASP A 78 15.50 10.64 -3.85
N LEU A 79 16.16 9.87 -4.71
CA LEU A 79 15.53 8.76 -5.44
C LEU A 79 15.00 7.67 -4.51
N LYS A 80 15.69 7.35 -3.41
CA LYS A 80 15.16 6.42 -2.40
C LYS A 80 13.93 6.99 -1.71
N ASN A 81 13.95 8.28 -1.38
CA ASN A 81 12.81 8.96 -0.75
C ASN A 81 11.59 8.99 -1.68
N ILE A 82 11.81 9.29 -2.97
CA ILE A 82 10.77 9.21 -4.01
C ILE A 82 10.21 7.78 -4.10
N TRP A 83 11.07 6.76 -4.04
CA TRP A 83 10.64 5.37 -4.06
C TRP A 83 9.79 4.99 -2.86
N VAL A 84 10.20 5.36 -1.64
CA VAL A 84 9.40 5.15 -0.42
C VAL A 84 8.01 5.79 -0.56
N HIS A 85 7.95 7.02 -1.07
CA HIS A 85 6.67 7.69 -1.31
C HIS A 85 5.83 6.97 -2.38
N THR A 86 6.47 6.50 -3.46
CA THR A 86 5.84 5.71 -4.52
C THR A 86 5.21 4.41 -3.97
N LEU A 87 5.93 3.71 -3.08
CA LEU A 87 5.42 2.51 -2.41
C LEU A 87 4.19 2.83 -1.54
N GLY A 88 4.23 3.95 -0.82
CA GLY A 88 3.09 4.42 -0.01
C GLY A 88 1.84 4.65 -0.86
N VAL A 89 1.97 5.40 -1.96
CA VAL A 89 0.87 5.66 -2.90
C VAL A 89 0.31 4.36 -3.50
N ALA A 90 1.17 3.40 -3.84
CA ALA A 90 0.72 2.13 -4.42
C ALA A 90 -0.15 1.31 -3.45
N LYS A 91 0.15 1.37 -2.15
CA LYS A 91 -0.50 0.56 -1.10
C LYS A 91 -1.72 1.20 -0.44
N GLU A 92 -1.97 2.48 -0.67
CA GLU A 92 -2.93 3.27 0.13
C GLU A 92 -4.36 2.70 0.16
N ASP A 93 -4.80 2.01 -0.91
CA ASP A 93 -6.14 1.42 -1.00
C ASP A 93 -6.24 -0.04 -0.50
N LEU A 94 -5.11 -0.65 -0.09
CA LEU A 94 -5.06 -2.08 0.23
C LEU A 94 -5.95 -2.44 1.44
N ASP A 95 -5.88 -1.63 2.48
CA ASP A 95 -6.69 -1.81 3.69
C ASP A 95 -8.18 -1.69 3.41
N HIS A 96 -8.56 -0.79 2.50
CA HIS A 96 -9.96 -0.63 2.11
C HIS A 96 -10.46 -1.87 1.36
N ILE A 97 -9.70 -2.38 0.39
CA ILE A 97 -10.03 -3.60 -0.35
C ILE A 97 -10.21 -4.77 0.62
N LEU A 98 -9.27 -4.99 1.54
CA LEU A 98 -9.36 -6.06 2.54
C LEU A 98 -10.58 -5.91 3.46
N LYS A 99 -10.94 -4.69 3.86
CA LYS A 99 -12.15 -4.43 4.66
C LYS A 99 -13.43 -4.76 3.89
N VAL A 100 -13.51 -4.36 2.61
CA VAL A 100 -14.66 -4.68 1.74
C VAL A 100 -14.79 -6.20 1.57
N LEU A 101 -13.68 -6.88 1.27
CA LEU A 101 -13.65 -8.34 1.13
C LEU A 101 -14.10 -9.06 2.42
N LYS A 102 -13.65 -8.58 3.59
CA LYS A 102 -14.10 -9.12 4.88
C LYS A 102 -15.59 -8.87 5.12
N ALA A 103 -16.09 -7.69 4.80
CA ALA A 103 -17.50 -7.33 4.97
C ALA A 103 -18.43 -8.25 4.16
N LEU A 104 -18.02 -8.64 2.94
CA LEU A 104 -18.79 -9.56 2.09
C LEU A 104 -19.04 -10.92 2.73
N ILE A 105 -18.10 -11.41 3.55
CA ILE A 105 -18.21 -12.70 4.23
C ILE A 105 -18.63 -12.61 5.69
N GLN A 106 -18.85 -11.40 6.20
CA GLN A 106 -19.11 -11.17 7.61
C GLN A 106 -20.30 -12.01 8.12
N LYS A 107 -21.33 -12.24 7.30
CA LYS A 107 -22.47 -13.08 7.67
C LYS A 107 -22.10 -14.56 7.92
N TYR A 108 -21.09 -15.07 7.24
CA TYR A 108 -20.58 -16.44 7.43
C TYR A 108 -19.65 -16.49 8.63
N LEU A 109 -18.78 -15.49 8.82
CA LEU A 109 -17.96 -15.34 10.03
C LEU A 109 -18.82 -15.23 11.29
N ASN A 110 -19.97 -14.56 11.23
CA ASN A 110 -20.89 -14.46 12.37
C ASN A 110 -21.55 -15.80 12.72
N ASN A 111 -21.60 -16.75 11.80
CA ASN A 111 -22.20 -18.08 11.97
C ASN A 111 -21.16 -19.16 11.69
N ASP A 112 -19.94 -18.96 12.19
CA ASP A 112 -18.82 -19.83 11.84
C ASP A 112 -18.95 -21.24 12.41
N VAL A 113 -18.37 -22.20 11.70
CA VAL A 113 -18.41 -23.62 12.02
C VAL A 113 -17.10 -23.98 12.73
N TYR A 114 -17.23 -24.37 14.00
CA TYR A 114 -16.10 -24.86 14.78
C TYR A 114 -15.63 -26.22 14.24
N LEU A 115 -14.36 -26.30 13.85
CA LEU A 115 -13.73 -27.49 13.28
C LEU A 115 -12.90 -28.27 14.31
N GLY A 116 -12.41 -27.59 15.35
CA GLY A 116 -11.59 -28.23 16.39
C GLY A 116 -10.50 -27.32 16.91
N ILE A 117 -9.41 -27.93 17.34
CA ILE A 117 -8.19 -27.26 17.79
C ILE A 117 -7.07 -27.66 16.84
N ASP A 118 -6.32 -26.69 16.36
CA ASP A 118 -5.17 -26.93 15.51
C ASP A 118 -3.98 -27.51 16.31
N LYS A 119 -2.88 -27.79 15.59
CA LYS A 119 -1.63 -28.33 16.17
C LYS A 119 -0.97 -27.40 17.20
N ASP A 120 -1.28 -26.11 17.15
CA ASP A 120 -0.68 -25.06 17.98
C ASP A 120 -1.59 -24.68 19.15
N GLY A 121 -2.75 -25.32 19.28
CA GLY A 121 -3.69 -25.14 20.38
C GLY A 121 -4.75 -24.07 20.13
N TYR A 122 -4.84 -23.51 18.92
CA TYR A 122 -5.83 -22.49 18.55
C TYR A 122 -7.12 -23.12 18.05
N LYS A 123 -8.25 -22.50 18.36
CA LYS A 123 -9.55 -22.93 17.83
C LYS A 123 -9.57 -22.68 16.33
N GLU A 124 -9.96 -23.70 15.58
CA GLU A 124 -10.09 -23.63 14.14
C GLU A 124 -11.56 -23.49 13.76
N PHE A 125 -11.86 -22.49 12.92
CA PHE A 125 -13.18 -22.24 12.37
C PHE A 125 -13.11 -22.24 10.84
N LEU A 126 -14.15 -22.77 10.19
CA LEU A 126 -14.16 -23.02 8.75
C LEU A 126 -14.04 -21.74 7.91
N TYR A 127 -14.94 -20.78 8.12
CA TYR A 127 -14.99 -19.57 7.30
C TYR A 127 -13.85 -18.62 7.66
N GLU A 128 -13.44 -18.55 8.93
CA GLU A 128 -12.25 -17.83 9.35
C GLU A 128 -10.97 -18.40 8.71
N SER A 129 -10.83 -19.73 8.64
CA SER A 129 -9.69 -20.38 7.98
C SER A 129 -9.63 -20.04 6.48
N ILE A 130 -10.77 -20.14 5.78
CA ILE A 130 -10.90 -19.74 4.36
C ILE A 130 -10.53 -18.26 4.16
N TRP A 131 -11.03 -17.37 5.03
CA TRP A 131 -10.71 -15.95 4.98
C TRP A 131 -9.21 -15.69 5.14
N ASN A 132 -8.60 -16.31 6.16
CA ASN A 132 -7.19 -16.11 6.49
C ASN A 132 -6.28 -16.64 5.37
N GLU A 133 -6.61 -17.79 4.77
CA GLU A 133 -5.88 -18.33 3.62
C GLU A 133 -5.91 -17.36 2.42
N ASN A 134 -7.11 -16.92 2.02
CA ASN A 134 -7.27 -15.99 0.89
C ASN A 134 -6.58 -14.65 1.16
N ARG A 135 -6.78 -14.08 2.35
CA ARG A 135 -6.11 -12.83 2.79
C ARG A 135 -4.60 -12.97 2.76
N SER A 136 -4.07 -14.10 3.25
CA SER A 136 -2.63 -14.35 3.24
C SER A 136 -2.10 -14.42 1.81
N GLY A 137 -2.74 -15.19 0.92
CA GLY A 137 -2.32 -15.29 -0.48
C GLY A 137 -2.31 -13.94 -1.20
N PHE A 138 -3.34 -13.12 -0.98
CA PHE A 138 -3.44 -11.75 -1.47
C PHE A 138 -2.26 -10.89 -0.98
N CYS A 139 -2.04 -10.82 0.33
CA CYS A 139 -0.97 -10.01 0.91
C CYS A 139 0.42 -10.48 0.49
N THR A 140 0.64 -11.80 0.41
CA THR A 140 1.90 -12.39 -0.06
C THR A 140 2.20 -12.00 -1.50
N THR A 141 1.20 -12.02 -2.38
CA THR A 141 1.38 -11.64 -3.79
C THR A 141 1.81 -10.19 -3.91
N ILE A 142 1.14 -9.28 -3.19
CA ILE A 142 1.47 -7.85 -3.14
C ILE A 142 2.89 -7.62 -2.62
N ALA A 143 3.25 -8.26 -1.50
CA ALA A 143 4.57 -8.12 -0.89
C ALA A 143 5.70 -8.63 -1.80
N ASN A 144 5.48 -9.73 -2.52
CA ASN A 144 6.46 -10.27 -3.47
C ASN A 144 6.71 -9.30 -4.63
N GLN A 145 5.64 -8.74 -5.20
CA GLN A 145 5.74 -7.77 -6.30
C GLN A 145 6.46 -6.49 -5.84
N GLU A 146 6.14 -5.99 -4.66
CA GLU A 146 6.83 -4.85 -4.07
C GLU A 146 8.34 -5.11 -3.91
N ALA A 147 8.70 -6.27 -3.35
CA ALA A 147 10.09 -6.63 -3.13
C ALA A 147 10.87 -6.74 -4.44
N GLU A 148 10.26 -7.33 -5.47
CA GLU A 148 10.86 -7.46 -6.79
C GLU A 148 11.09 -6.10 -7.45
N TYR A 149 10.08 -5.23 -7.45
CA TYR A 149 10.21 -3.88 -8.00
C TYR A 149 11.20 -3.02 -7.19
N SER A 150 11.20 -3.13 -5.87
CA SER A 150 12.17 -2.39 -5.03
C SER A 150 13.60 -2.82 -5.32
N LYS A 151 13.84 -4.13 -5.44
CA LYS A 151 15.16 -4.67 -5.83
C LYS A 151 15.59 -4.13 -7.20
N ASN A 152 14.69 -4.10 -8.16
CA ASN A 152 14.95 -3.63 -9.52
C ASN A 152 15.19 -2.11 -9.55
N PHE A 153 14.43 -1.33 -8.77
CA PHE A 153 14.66 0.11 -8.59
C PHE A 153 16.04 0.39 -7.99
N PHE A 154 16.41 -0.30 -6.90
CA PHE A 154 17.72 -0.11 -6.30
C PHE A 154 18.87 -0.50 -7.23
N ARG A 155 18.66 -1.49 -8.11
CA ARG A 155 19.62 -1.81 -9.17
C ARG A 155 19.71 -0.66 -10.18
N LEU A 156 18.57 -0.13 -10.63
CA LEU A 156 18.50 0.97 -11.60
C LEU A 156 19.29 2.19 -11.12
N ILE A 157 19.01 2.68 -9.91
CA ILE A 157 19.67 3.90 -9.37
C ILE A 157 21.16 3.70 -9.07
N ASN A 158 21.62 2.45 -8.93
CA ASN A 158 23.03 2.15 -8.72
C ASN A 158 23.83 2.01 -10.02
N THR A 159 23.14 1.94 -11.16
CA THR A 159 23.76 1.96 -12.49
C THR A 159 23.64 3.35 -13.11
N LYS A 160 24.24 3.55 -14.29
CA LYS A 160 24.01 4.77 -15.08
C LYS A 160 22.54 4.83 -15.50
N HIS A 161 21.85 5.89 -15.12
CA HIS A 161 20.43 6.12 -15.41
C HIS A 161 20.21 7.58 -15.76
N THR A 162 19.08 7.85 -16.42
CA THR A 162 18.57 9.19 -16.69
C THR A 162 17.31 9.45 -15.86
N LEU A 163 16.92 10.72 -15.73
CA LEU A 163 15.62 11.08 -15.14
C LEU A 163 14.47 10.33 -15.82
N ASN A 164 14.51 10.21 -17.16
CA ASN A 164 13.48 9.51 -17.92
C ASN A 164 13.40 8.01 -17.56
N ASP A 165 14.53 7.35 -17.30
CA ASP A 165 14.52 5.95 -16.86
C ASP A 165 13.83 5.79 -15.50
N ILE A 166 14.07 6.71 -14.57
CA ILE A 166 13.43 6.75 -13.25
C ILE A 166 11.92 6.98 -13.38
N LEU A 167 11.50 8.01 -14.12
CA LEU A 167 10.09 8.34 -14.30
C LEU A 167 9.32 7.19 -14.96
N LYS A 168 9.90 6.59 -16.01
CA LYS A 168 9.31 5.45 -16.70
C LYS A 168 9.14 4.26 -15.76
N TYR A 169 10.15 3.99 -14.92
CA TYR A 169 10.11 2.89 -13.98
C TYR A 169 9.02 3.09 -12.90
N ILE A 170 8.96 4.27 -12.29
CA ILE A 170 7.95 4.61 -11.28
C ILE A 170 6.54 4.50 -11.85
N ASN A 171 6.28 5.06 -13.03
CA ASN A 171 4.97 4.97 -13.65
C ASN A 171 4.58 3.52 -13.98
N SER A 172 5.51 2.72 -14.52
CA SER A 172 5.27 1.30 -14.78
C SER A 172 4.93 0.51 -13.52
N PHE A 173 5.59 0.81 -12.39
CA PHE A 173 5.27 0.20 -11.10
C PHE A 173 3.86 0.58 -10.63
N LEU A 174 3.51 1.87 -10.68
CA LEU A 174 2.19 2.35 -10.25
C LEU A 174 1.06 1.75 -11.08
N GLU A 175 1.22 1.66 -12.40
CA GLU A 175 0.26 1.02 -13.30
C GLU A 175 0.10 -0.47 -12.98
N HIS A 176 1.22 -1.19 -12.83
CA HIS A 176 1.21 -2.61 -12.49
C HIS A 176 0.50 -2.89 -11.16
N PHE A 177 0.83 -2.12 -10.11
CA PHE A 177 0.20 -2.27 -8.80
C PHE A 177 -1.28 -1.92 -8.82
N MET A 178 -1.71 -0.95 -9.64
CA MET A 178 -3.12 -0.63 -9.80
C MET A 178 -3.88 -1.79 -10.43
N THR A 179 -3.35 -2.39 -11.50
CA THR A 179 -3.95 -3.57 -12.16
C THR A 179 -3.98 -4.78 -11.23
N LEU A 180 -2.86 -5.08 -10.58
CA LEU A 180 -2.74 -6.21 -9.65
C LEU A 180 -3.76 -6.15 -8.51
N LYS A 181 -3.98 -4.96 -7.92
CA LYS A 181 -4.99 -4.78 -6.87
C LYS A 181 -6.40 -5.10 -7.39
N ASN A 182 -6.75 -4.63 -8.58
CA ASN A 182 -8.07 -4.87 -9.16
C ASN A 182 -8.29 -6.35 -9.50
N GLU A 183 -7.29 -6.99 -10.12
CA GLU A 183 -7.35 -8.42 -10.45
C GLU A 183 -7.50 -9.29 -9.19
N LEU A 184 -6.74 -8.96 -8.14
CA LEU A 184 -6.80 -9.69 -6.88
C LEU A 184 -8.11 -9.46 -6.13
N ASP A 185 -8.73 -8.28 -6.22
CA ASP A 185 -10.07 -8.04 -5.68
C ASP A 185 -11.11 -8.93 -6.38
N ASP A 186 -11.12 -8.96 -7.72
CA ASP A 186 -12.03 -9.79 -8.52
C ASP A 186 -11.84 -11.29 -8.23
N VAL A 187 -10.59 -11.77 -8.21
CA VAL A 187 -10.26 -13.17 -7.91
C VAL A 187 -10.68 -13.52 -6.49
N CYS A 188 -10.35 -12.67 -5.50
CA CYS A 188 -10.69 -12.93 -4.12
C CYS A 188 -12.22 -12.96 -3.93
N GLN A 189 -12.99 -12.07 -4.55
CA GLN A 189 -14.45 -12.13 -4.47
C GLN A 189 -14.99 -13.45 -5.04
N LYS A 190 -14.48 -13.88 -6.19
CA LYS A 190 -14.94 -15.11 -6.86
C LYS A 190 -14.59 -16.38 -6.09
N GLU A 191 -13.32 -16.58 -5.74
CA GLU A 191 -12.86 -17.77 -5.01
C GLU A 191 -13.57 -17.92 -3.67
N HIS A 192 -13.84 -16.78 -3.03
CA HIS A 192 -14.46 -16.75 -1.72
C HIS A 192 -15.94 -17.13 -1.78
N LEU A 193 -16.68 -16.63 -2.77
CA LEU A 193 -18.07 -17.06 -3.03
C LEU A 193 -18.15 -18.55 -3.42
N GLU A 194 -17.18 -19.06 -4.19
CA GLU A 194 -17.11 -20.47 -4.58
C GLU A 194 -16.82 -21.39 -3.38
N LYS A 195 -15.81 -21.08 -2.55
CA LYS A 195 -15.45 -21.86 -1.36
C LYS A 195 -16.61 -21.92 -0.35
N ILE A 196 -17.32 -20.80 -0.15
CA ILE A 196 -18.50 -20.74 0.71
C ILE A 196 -19.65 -21.60 0.14
N SER A 197 -19.93 -21.48 -1.16
CA SER A 197 -20.98 -22.27 -1.83
C SER A 197 -20.73 -23.77 -1.73
N LEU A 198 -19.48 -24.21 -1.91
CA LEU A 198 -19.07 -25.60 -1.73
C LEU A 198 -19.26 -26.07 -0.29
N SER A 199 -18.83 -25.26 0.68
CA SER A 199 -18.98 -25.58 2.10
C SER A 199 -20.45 -25.74 2.49
N LEU A 200 -21.33 -24.85 2.02
CA LEU A 200 -22.78 -24.97 2.26
C LEU A 200 -23.37 -26.26 1.69
N ARG A 201 -22.84 -26.82 0.60
CA ARG A 201 -23.30 -28.10 0.06
C ARG A 201 -22.85 -29.30 0.88
N LEU A 202 -21.69 -29.20 1.52
CA LEU A 202 -21.10 -30.28 2.31
C LEU A 202 -21.70 -30.39 3.72
N PHE A 203 -22.08 -29.26 4.32
CA PHE A 203 -22.58 -29.19 5.71
C PHE A 203 -24.11 -29.11 5.86
N ASN A 204 -24.87 -29.15 4.76
CA ASN A 204 -26.36 -29.16 4.78
C ASN A 204 -26.98 -30.56 4.53
N TYR A 205 -26.28 -31.64 4.90
CA TYR A 205 -26.82 -33.01 4.92
C TYR A 205 -26.67 -33.64 6.31
#